data_AF-A0A6N6RYI2-F1
#
_entry.id   AF-A0A6N6RYI2-F1
#
_cell.length_a   1.000
_cell.length_b   1.000
_cell.length_c   1.000
_cell.angle_alpha   90.00
_cell.angle_beta   90.00
_cell.angle_gamma   90.00
#
_symmetry.space_group_name_H-M   'P 1'
#
loop_
_entity.id
_entity.type
_entity.pdbx_description
1 polymer ?
#
loop_
_entity_poly.entity_id
_entity_poly.type
_entity_poly.pdbx_seq_one_letter_code
_entity_poly.pdbx_strand_id
1 'polypeptide(L)'
;TLYITGHSLGGALAVLAFPDLSQKVSIDNVLMYNFAGPAVGNSDFISAYQDEYGTNRVSWRIVNTNDLVPKLPPLGLDCPDFSYFHVSGEYQIEFGVSLPALPDFSADNCNLISIGADVLTYGLNNQDGIIEDHKLCTYFMTLCEQGSDPSTCAERAIGCGGTESP
;
A
#
# COMPACT_ATOMS: atom_id res chain seq x y z
N THR A 1 -13.16 -12.26 -15.27
CA THR A 1 -12.31 -11.85 -14.14
C THR A 1 -12.24 -10.34 -14.09
N LEU A 2 -12.35 -9.78 -12.89
CA LEU A 2 -12.16 -8.37 -12.60
C LEU A 2 -10.86 -8.20 -11.81
N TYR A 3 -9.99 -7.31 -12.28
CA TYR A 3 -8.79 -6.90 -11.55
C TYR A 3 -9.01 -5.51 -10.96
N ILE A 4 -8.79 -5.39 -9.66
CA ILE A 4 -8.83 -4.13 -8.92
C ILE A 4 -7.39 -3.83 -8.55
N THR A 5 -6.93 -2.63 -8.88
CA THR A 5 -5.55 -2.23 -8.59
C THR A 5 -5.50 -0.74 -8.30
N GLY A 6 -4.38 -0.34 -7.74
CA GLY A 6 -4.07 1.05 -7.49
C GLY A 6 -2.71 1.16 -6.81
N HIS A 7 -2.10 2.32 -6.97
CA HIS A 7 -0.86 2.71 -6.32
C HIS A 7 -1.12 3.87 -5.37
N SER A 8 -0.39 3.94 -4.25
CA SER A 8 -0.50 5.05 -3.31
C SER A 8 -1.94 5.21 -2.78
N LEU A 9 -2.51 6.41 -2.84
CA LEU A 9 -3.93 6.66 -2.58
C LEU A 9 -4.86 5.74 -3.38
N GLY A 10 -4.53 5.44 -4.65
CA GLY A 10 -5.28 4.49 -5.46
C GLY A 10 -5.27 3.08 -4.86
N GLY A 11 -4.19 2.69 -4.17
CA GLY A 11 -4.12 1.41 -3.46
C GLY A 11 -5.07 1.36 -2.26
N ALA A 12 -5.18 2.45 -1.51
CA ALA A 12 -6.20 2.59 -0.47
C ALA A 12 -7.62 2.49 -1.04
N LEU A 13 -7.89 3.18 -2.16
CA LEU A 13 -9.18 3.10 -2.84
C LEU A 13 -9.48 1.68 -3.35
N ALA A 14 -8.48 0.95 -3.82
CA ALA A 14 -8.62 -0.44 -4.22
C ALA A 14 -9.05 -1.35 -3.05
N VAL A 15 -8.52 -1.11 -1.84
CA VAL A 15 -9.01 -1.78 -0.62
C VAL A 15 -10.46 -1.42 -0.37
N LEU A 16 -10.84 -0.14 -0.40
CA LEU A 16 -12.23 0.25 -0.17
C LEU A 16 -13.20 -0.32 -1.23
N ALA A 17 -12.77 -0.45 -2.48
CA ALA A 17 -13.61 -0.93 -3.57
C ALA A 17 -13.80 -2.46 -3.59
N PHE A 18 -12.85 -3.23 -3.06
CA PHE A 18 -12.88 -4.69 -3.17
C PHE A 18 -14.13 -5.35 -2.55
N PRO A 19 -14.57 -5.00 -1.32
CA PRO A 19 -15.78 -5.60 -0.75
C PRO A 19 -17.03 -5.27 -1.56
N ASP A 20 -17.16 -3.99 -1.96
CA ASP A 20 -18.32 -3.53 -2.69
C ASP A 20 -18.47 -4.27 -4.03
N LEU A 21 -17.36 -4.40 -4.75
CA LEU A 21 -17.32 -5.11 -6.02
C LEU A 21 -17.49 -6.62 -5.82
N SER A 22 -16.92 -7.21 -4.76
CA SER A 22 -17.03 -8.64 -4.48
C SER A 22 -18.47 -9.10 -4.28
N GLN A 23 -19.31 -8.26 -3.65
CA GLN A 23 -20.72 -8.53 -3.39
C GLN A 23 -21.65 -8.16 -4.55
N LYS A 24 -21.37 -7.07 -5.28
CA LYS A 24 -22.36 -6.48 -6.20
C LYS A 24 -22.22 -6.90 -7.65
N VAL A 25 -21.05 -7.41 -8.07
CA VAL A 25 -20.82 -7.73 -9.49
C VAL A 25 -21.00 -9.22 -9.77
N SER A 26 -21.70 -9.53 -10.87
CA SER A 26 -21.86 -10.91 -11.36
C SER A 26 -20.62 -11.38 -12.14
N ILE A 27 -19.44 -11.29 -11.53
CA ILE A 27 -18.16 -11.74 -12.11
C ILE A 27 -17.57 -12.84 -11.23
N ASP A 28 -17.25 -13.98 -11.84
CA ASP A 28 -16.83 -15.16 -11.08
C ASP A 28 -15.54 -14.98 -10.31
N ASN A 29 -14.58 -14.21 -10.84
CA ASN A 29 -13.28 -13.97 -10.22
C ASN A 29 -13.06 -12.46 -10.02
N VAL A 30 -12.86 -12.04 -8.78
CA VAL A 30 -12.49 -10.66 -8.42
C VAL A 30 -11.15 -10.72 -7.69
N LEU A 31 -10.15 -10.06 -8.24
CA LEU A 31 -8.78 -10.12 -7.75
C LEU A 31 -8.32 -8.69 -7.49
N MET A 32 -7.88 -8.41 -6.26
CA MET A 32 -7.28 -7.12 -5.91
C MET A 32 -5.78 -7.26 -5.70
N TYR A 33 -5.01 -6.45 -6.40
CA TYR A 33 -3.57 -6.29 -6.22
C TYR A 33 -3.26 -4.81 -6.18
N ASN A 34 -2.85 -4.29 -5.03
CA ASN A 34 -2.43 -2.89 -4.92
C ASN A 34 -0.94 -2.78 -4.58
N PHE A 35 -0.41 -1.58 -4.80
CA PHE A 35 0.98 -1.25 -4.55
C PHE A 35 1.03 -0.05 -3.61
N ALA A 36 1.87 -0.13 -2.58
CA ALA A 36 2.17 1.03 -1.75
C ALA A 36 0.95 1.72 -1.12
N GLY A 37 -0.14 0.98 -0.87
CA GLY A 37 -1.38 1.57 -0.33
C GLY A 37 -1.27 1.86 1.17
N PRO A 38 -1.71 3.04 1.65
CA PRO A 38 -1.84 3.30 3.08
C PRO A 38 -2.97 2.47 3.69
N ALA A 39 -2.98 2.33 5.03
CA ALA A 39 -4.06 1.69 5.75
C ALA A 39 -5.33 2.55 5.70
N VAL A 40 -6.51 1.92 5.68
CA VAL A 40 -7.78 2.62 5.44
C VAL A 40 -8.87 2.35 6.47
N GLY A 41 -8.77 1.27 7.25
CA GLY A 41 -9.86 0.83 8.11
C GLY A 41 -9.40 0.50 9.53
N ASN A 42 -10.35 0.58 10.45
CA ASN A 42 -10.20 0.09 11.80
C ASN A 42 -10.40 -1.44 11.88
N SER A 43 -10.28 -2.02 13.07
CA SER A 43 -10.43 -3.45 13.29
C SER A 43 -11.77 -4.01 12.77
N ASP A 44 -12.86 -3.25 12.89
CA ASP A 44 -14.18 -3.67 12.44
C ASP A 44 -14.24 -3.74 10.90
N PHE A 45 -13.70 -2.73 10.21
CA PHE A 45 -13.58 -2.77 8.75
C PHE A 45 -12.71 -3.94 8.29
N ILE A 46 -11.57 -4.19 8.95
CA ILE A 46 -10.69 -5.31 8.59
C ILE A 46 -11.39 -6.65 8.77
N SER A 47 -12.18 -6.80 9.83
CA SER A 47 -12.94 -8.02 10.08
C SER A 47 -13.97 -8.25 8.98
N ALA A 48 -14.79 -7.24 8.66
CA ALA A 48 -15.78 -7.32 7.59
C ALA A 48 -15.15 -7.52 6.20
N TYR A 49 -13.97 -6.93 5.95
CA TYR A 49 -13.24 -7.08 4.70
C TYR A 49 -12.81 -8.53 4.45
N GLN A 50 -12.38 -9.24 5.49
CA GLN A 50 -11.91 -10.62 5.37
C GLN A 50 -13.04 -11.61 5.05
N ASP A 51 -14.28 -11.29 5.39
CA ASP A 51 -15.45 -12.10 5.05
C ASP A 51 -15.67 -12.20 3.53
N GLU A 52 -15.06 -11.31 2.75
CA GLU A 52 -15.15 -11.30 1.28
C GLU A 52 -14.17 -12.29 0.61
N TYR A 53 -13.27 -12.90 1.37
CA TYR A 53 -12.26 -13.79 0.81
C TYR A 53 -12.84 -15.16 0.45
N GLY A 54 -12.36 -15.72 -0.66
CA GLY A 54 -12.73 -17.06 -1.10
C GLY A 54 -11.90 -17.52 -2.29
N THR A 55 -12.16 -18.72 -2.79
CA THR A 55 -11.40 -19.33 -3.91
C THR A 55 -11.31 -18.41 -5.14
N ASN A 56 -12.34 -17.59 -5.37
CA ASN A 56 -12.42 -16.68 -6.52
C ASN A 56 -12.45 -15.18 -6.12
N ARG A 57 -12.11 -14.88 -4.86
CA ARG A 57 -12.08 -13.52 -4.29
C ARG A 57 -10.81 -13.39 -3.47
N VAL A 58 -9.77 -12.82 -4.07
CA VAL A 58 -8.46 -12.68 -3.41
C VAL A 58 -7.99 -11.25 -3.44
N SER A 59 -7.25 -10.88 -2.40
CA SER A 59 -6.73 -9.53 -2.17
C SER A 59 -5.29 -9.64 -1.72
N TRP A 60 -4.39 -8.97 -2.43
CA TRP A 60 -2.98 -8.87 -2.10
C TRP A 60 -2.53 -7.42 -2.09
N ARG A 61 -1.65 -7.10 -1.15
CA ARG A 61 -1.00 -5.80 -1.02
C ARG A 61 0.49 -5.98 -1.19
N ILE A 62 1.06 -5.33 -2.21
CA ILE A 62 2.50 -5.34 -2.46
C ILE A 62 3.09 -4.13 -1.73
N VAL A 63 4.00 -4.41 -0.80
CA VAL A 63 4.54 -3.42 0.15
C VAL A 63 6.06 -3.43 0.07
N ASN A 64 6.66 -2.28 -0.25
CA ASN A 64 8.09 -2.08 -0.03
C ASN A 64 8.31 -1.80 1.45
N THR A 65 9.17 -2.57 2.11
CA THR A 65 9.46 -2.43 3.55
C THR A 65 10.07 -1.07 3.90
N ASN A 66 10.73 -0.42 2.93
CA ASN A 66 11.31 0.92 3.08
C ASN A 66 10.29 2.04 2.89
N ASP A 67 9.20 1.79 2.17
CA ASP A 67 8.19 2.80 1.86
C ASP A 67 7.42 3.26 3.11
N LEU A 68 7.31 4.57 3.26
CA LEU A 68 6.58 5.21 4.35
C LEU A 68 5.07 5.07 4.18
N VAL A 69 4.55 5.11 2.95
CA VAL A 69 3.10 5.25 2.72
C VAL A 69 2.28 4.08 3.29
N PRO A 70 2.70 2.81 3.15
CA PRO A 70 2.04 1.70 3.84
C PRO A 70 2.10 1.76 5.36
N LYS A 71 2.98 2.56 5.96
CA LYS A 71 3.07 2.74 7.42
C LYS A 71 2.14 3.84 7.92
N LEU A 72 1.37 4.47 7.01
CA LEU A 72 0.47 5.57 7.29
C LEU A 72 -1.01 5.19 7.04
N PRO A 73 -1.96 5.79 7.79
CA PRO A 73 -1.76 6.50 9.05
C PRO A 73 -1.00 5.64 10.07
N PRO A 74 -0.36 6.21 11.11
CA PRO A 74 0.35 5.41 12.09
C PRO A 74 -0.55 4.27 12.60
N LEU A 75 -0.06 3.05 12.45
CA LEU A 75 -0.87 1.85 12.64
C LEU A 75 -1.05 1.56 14.13
N GLY A 76 -2.25 1.09 14.51
CA GLY A 76 -2.52 0.61 15.87
C GLY A 76 -2.33 1.65 16.98
N LEU A 77 -2.52 2.94 16.70
CA LEU A 77 -2.60 3.96 17.74
C LEU A 77 -3.72 3.60 18.73
N ASP A 78 -3.47 3.81 20.02
CA ASP A 78 -4.49 3.67 21.09
C ASP A 78 -5.45 4.87 21.08
N CYS A 79 -6.13 5.03 19.95
CA CYS A 79 -7.04 6.12 19.65
C CYS A 79 -8.31 5.51 19.05
N PRO A 80 -9.39 5.35 19.83
CA PRO A 80 -10.58 4.61 19.40
C PRO A 80 -11.15 5.07 18.05
N ASP A 81 -11.16 6.39 17.80
CA ASP A 81 -11.66 6.97 16.55
C ASP A 81 -10.60 7.05 15.43
N PHE A 82 -9.34 6.73 15.74
CA PHE A 82 -8.20 6.90 14.83
C PHE A 82 -7.20 5.73 14.94
N SER A 83 -7.71 4.50 14.93
CA SER A 83 -6.91 3.29 14.90
C SER A 83 -7.04 2.61 13.54
N TYR A 84 -5.93 2.58 12.79
CA TYR A 84 -5.88 2.01 11.44
C TYR A 84 -5.06 0.72 11.41
N PHE A 85 -5.52 -0.22 10.60
CA PHE A 85 -4.87 -1.49 10.37
C PHE A 85 -4.91 -1.84 8.90
N HIS A 86 -4.01 -2.73 8.51
CA HIS A 86 -4.03 -3.32 7.18
C HIS A 86 -4.92 -4.55 7.12
N VAL A 87 -5.51 -4.76 5.94
CA VAL A 87 -6.09 -6.05 5.58
C VAL A 87 -4.96 -7.07 5.36
N SER A 88 -5.28 -8.35 5.48
CA SER A 88 -4.38 -9.46 5.20
C SER A 88 -3.91 -9.50 3.73
N GLY A 89 -3.02 -10.46 3.43
CA GLY A 89 -2.50 -10.63 2.07
C GLY A 89 -1.34 -9.71 1.75
N GLU A 90 -0.45 -9.45 2.72
CA GLU A 90 0.77 -8.69 2.45
C GLU A 90 1.81 -9.53 1.71
N TYR A 91 2.36 -8.97 0.64
CA TYR A 91 3.55 -9.47 -0.03
C TYR A 91 4.65 -8.41 0.05
N GLN A 92 5.68 -8.69 0.83
CA GLN A 92 6.78 -7.76 1.07
C GLN A 92 7.82 -7.86 -0.04
N ILE A 93 8.25 -6.69 -0.52
CA ILE A 93 9.45 -6.50 -1.34
C ILE A 93 10.33 -5.47 -0.66
N GLU A 94 11.57 -5.34 -1.13
CA GLU A 94 12.52 -4.40 -0.56
C GLU A 94 13.36 -3.78 -1.67
N PHE A 95 13.41 -2.45 -1.70
CA PHE A 95 14.29 -1.66 -2.55
C PHE A 95 14.44 -0.24 -1.98
N GLY A 96 15.37 0.52 -2.54
CA GLY A 96 15.58 1.92 -2.17
C GLY A 96 16.33 2.05 -0.84
N VAL A 97 15.96 3.01 0.00
CA VAL A 97 16.72 3.37 1.21
C VAL A 97 15.94 3.05 2.47
N SER A 98 16.58 2.41 3.45
CA SER A 98 15.94 2.23 4.76
C SER A 98 15.77 3.56 5.46
N LEU A 99 14.54 4.02 5.59
CA LEU A 99 14.19 5.20 6.37
C LEU A 99 14.34 4.96 7.88
N PRO A 100 14.60 6.00 8.69
CA PRO A 100 14.57 5.88 10.16
C PRO A 100 13.18 5.44 10.65
N ALA A 101 13.09 4.86 11.84
CA ALA A 101 11.79 4.53 12.42
C ALA A 101 10.90 5.78 12.57
N LEU A 102 9.60 5.61 12.39
CA LEU A 102 8.62 6.66 12.69
C LEU A 102 8.71 7.09 14.17
N PRO A 103 8.36 8.34 14.49
CA PRO A 103 8.23 8.79 15.88
C PRO A 103 7.29 7.90 16.69
N ASP A 104 7.53 7.83 18.00
CA ASP A 104 6.60 7.19 18.92
C ASP A 104 5.45 8.17 19.23
N PHE A 105 4.28 7.86 18.69
CA PHE A 105 3.07 8.67 18.83
C PHE A 105 2.25 8.32 20.09
N SER A 106 2.69 7.37 20.93
CA SER A 106 1.94 6.94 22.12
C SER A 106 1.74 8.08 23.14
N ALA A 107 2.70 9.02 23.20
CA ALA A 107 2.64 10.17 24.09
C ALA A 107 1.71 11.29 23.60
N ASP A 108 1.26 11.26 22.34
CA ASP A 108 0.42 12.32 21.77
C ASP A 108 -1.03 12.29 22.26
N ASN A 109 -1.45 11.21 22.96
CA ASN A 109 -2.78 11.06 23.55
C ASN A 109 -3.91 11.43 22.55
N CYS A 110 -3.79 10.91 21.32
CA CYS A 110 -4.71 11.14 20.21
C CYS A 110 -4.81 12.58 19.71
N ASN A 111 -3.82 13.42 19.99
CA ASN A 111 -3.71 14.74 19.38
C ASN A 111 -3.28 14.62 17.92
N LEU A 112 -4.26 14.54 17.01
CA LEU A 112 -4.02 14.41 15.57
C LEU A 112 -3.27 15.61 14.96
N ILE A 113 -3.31 16.77 15.59
CA ILE A 113 -2.51 17.94 15.15
C ILE A 113 -1.04 17.68 15.44
N SER A 114 -0.71 17.16 16.63
CA SER A 114 0.66 16.80 17.02
C SER A 114 1.20 15.69 16.13
N ILE A 115 0.45 14.59 16.02
CA ILE A 115 0.79 13.44 15.17
C ILE A 115 0.98 13.87 13.71
N GLY A 116 0.07 14.68 13.18
CA GLY A 116 0.16 15.20 11.81
C GLY A 116 1.39 16.09 11.59
N ALA A 117 1.74 16.93 12.56
CA ALA A 117 2.94 17.78 12.50
C ALA A 117 4.23 16.96 12.53
N ASP A 118 4.27 15.88 13.31
CA ASP A 118 5.43 14.99 13.41
C ASP A 118 5.59 14.14 12.15
N VAL A 119 4.50 13.59 11.60
CA VAL A 119 4.52 12.90 10.30
C VAL A 119 4.97 13.84 9.18
N LEU A 120 4.53 15.10 9.19
CA LEU A 120 4.95 16.11 8.21
C LEU A 120 6.45 16.42 8.35
N THR A 121 6.92 16.67 9.56
CA THR A 121 8.34 16.90 9.85
C THR A 121 9.18 15.71 9.40
N TYR A 122 8.76 14.48 9.71
CA TYR A 122 9.41 13.26 9.25
C TYR A 122 9.46 13.20 7.72
N GLY A 123 8.34 13.50 7.05
CA GLY A 123 8.25 13.51 5.59
C GLY A 123 9.20 14.50 4.94
N LEU A 124 9.30 15.72 5.49
CA LEU A 124 10.22 16.75 5.00
C LEU A 124 11.70 16.37 5.19
N ASN A 125 12.04 15.71 6.30
CA ASN A 125 13.41 15.28 6.58
C ASN A 125 13.88 14.08 5.75
N ASN A 126 12.94 13.31 5.21
CA ASN A 126 13.22 12.05 4.51
C ASN A 126 12.66 12.05 3.07
N GLN A 127 12.38 13.22 2.52
CA GLN A 127 11.61 13.39 1.30
C GLN A 127 12.15 12.58 0.11
N ASP A 128 13.47 12.64 -0.12
CA ASP A 128 14.08 11.95 -1.26
C ASP A 128 13.93 10.44 -1.17
N GLY A 129 14.18 9.86 0.02
CA GLY A 129 13.99 8.43 0.26
C GLY A 129 12.53 8.02 0.06
N ILE A 130 11.60 8.78 0.63
CA ILE A 130 10.15 8.54 0.47
C ILE A 130 9.75 8.56 -1.02
N ILE A 131 10.25 9.53 -1.79
CA ILE A 131 9.94 9.63 -3.22
C ILE A 131 10.47 8.40 -3.96
N GLU A 132 11.71 7.98 -3.73
CA GLU A 132 12.28 6.79 -4.38
C GLU A 132 11.57 5.50 -3.97
N ASP A 133 11.35 5.30 -2.67
CA ASP A 133 10.78 4.09 -2.08
C ASP A 133 9.31 3.89 -2.46
N HIS A 134 8.62 4.99 -2.82
CA HIS A 134 7.21 5.01 -3.19
C HIS A 134 6.95 4.98 -4.70
N LYS A 135 7.98 4.89 -5.55
CA LYS A 135 7.82 4.86 -7.02
C LYS A 135 7.21 3.55 -7.50
N LEU A 136 6.04 3.62 -8.13
CA LEU A 136 5.36 2.46 -8.74
C LEU A 136 6.27 1.71 -9.74
N CYS A 137 7.09 2.43 -10.48
CA CYS A 137 8.02 1.83 -11.43
C CYS A 137 9.01 0.87 -10.76
N THR A 138 9.57 1.27 -9.62
CA THR A 138 10.49 0.43 -8.86
C THR A 138 9.77 -0.78 -8.27
N TYR A 139 8.56 -0.58 -7.71
CA TYR A 139 7.69 -1.68 -7.28
C TYR A 139 7.49 -2.72 -8.39
N PHE A 140 7.15 -2.27 -9.60
CA PHE A 140 6.87 -3.15 -10.71
C PHE A 140 8.12 -3.88 -11.21
N MET A 141 9.25 -3.18 -11.36
CA MET A 141 10.53 -3.78 -11.76
C MET A 141 11.02 -4.82 -10.75
N THR A 142 11.00 -4.49 -9.45
CA THR A 142 11.40 -5.43 -8.38
C THR A 142 10.53 -6.69 -8.39
N LEU A 143 9.21 -6.54 -8.58
CA LEU A 143 8.32 -7.70 -8.67
C LEU A 143 8.57 -8.54 -9.94
N CYS A 144 8.87 -7.90 -11.07
CA CYS A 144 9.21 -8.59 -12.32
C CYS A 144 10.46 -9.47 -12.17
N GLU A 145 11.50 -8.98 -11.49
CA GLU A 145 12.74 -9.72 -11.25
C GLU A 145 12.53 -10.98 -10.40
N GLN A 146 11.50 -10.98 -9.55
CA GLN A 146 11.12 -12.13 -8.73
C GLN A 146 10.22 -13.13 -9.47
N GLY A 147 9.73 -12.79 -10.66
CA GLY A 147 8.84 -13.61 -11.46
C GLY A 147 9.55 -14.72 -12.25
N SER A 148 8.76 -15.64 -12.79
CA SER A 148 9.27 -16.76 -13.62
C SER A 148 9.72 -16.35 -15.03
N ASP A 149 9.34 -15.15 -15.48
CA ASP A 149 9.77 -14.57 -16.76
C ASP A 149 10.04 -13.06 -16.62
N PRO A 150 11.21 -12.69 -16.06
CA PRO A 150 11.57 -11.29 -15.82
C PRO A 150 11.66 -10.46 -17.10
N SER A 151 12.10 -11.05 -18.23
CA SER A 151 12.29 -10.34 -19.50
C SER A 151 10.98 -9.79 -20.06
N THR A 152 9.94 -10.60 -20.15
CA THR A 152 8.66 -10.17 -20.73
C THR A 152 7.86 -9.27 -19.76
N CYS A 153 8.14 -9.37 -18.46
CA CYS A 153 7.58 -8.50 -17.45
C CYS A 153 8.20 -7.08 -17.52
N ALA A 154 9.52 -6.98 -17.68
CA ALA A 154 10.22 -5.71 -17.86
C ALA A 154 9.77 -4.97 -19.14
N GLU A 155 9.46 -5.70 -20.22
CA GLU A 155 8.87 -5.13 -21.45
C GLU A 155 7.46 -4.54 -21.22
N ARG A 156 6.75 -4.91 -20.15
CA ARG A 156 5.48 -4.26 -19.79
C ARG A 156 5.68 -3.02 -18.92
N ALA A 157 6.89 -2.85 -18.39
CA ALA A 157 7.34 -1.68 -17.64
C ALA A 157 7.91 -0.57 -18.53
N ILE A 158 7.69 -0.59 -19.86
CA ILE A 158 8.31 0.35 -20.83
C ILE A 158 8.18 1.83 -20.44
N GLY A 159 7.14 2.22 -19.69
CA GLY A 159 6.98 3.59 -19.15
C GLY A 159 7.89 3.96 -17.97
N CYS A 160 8.71 3.03 -17.49
CA CYS A 160 9.59 3.18 -16.32
C CYS A 160 11.07 3.30 -16.69
N GLY A 161 11.43 3.10 -17.96
CA GLY A 161 12.76 3.33 -18.49
C GLY A 161 12.95 4.82 -18.78
N GLY A 162 13.60 5.54 -17.87
CA GLY A 162 14.06 6.88 -18.11
C GLY A 162 15.09 6.92 -19.26
N THR A 163 14.60 7.06 -20.48
CA THR A 163 15.25 7.88 -21.50
C THR A 163 14.19 8.81 -22.06
N GLU A 164 13.99 9.96 -21.40
CA GLU A 164 13.71 11.15 -22.19
C GLU A 164 14.94 11.34 -23.08
N SER A 165 14.83 10.98 -24.36
CA SER A 165 15.82 11.41 -25.35
C SER A 165 15.79 12.95 -25.43
N PRO A 166 16.96 13.60 -25.55
CA PRO A 166 17.02 15.05 -25.73
C PRO A 166 16.33 15.51 -27.03
#